data_AF-A0A1L8I5G1-F1
#
_entry.id   AF-A0A1L8I5G1-F1
#
_cell.length_a   1.000
_cell.length_b   1.000
_cell.length_c   1.000
_cell.angle_alpha   90.00
_cell.angle_beta   90.00
_cell.angle_gamma   90.00
#
_symmetry.space_group_name_H-M   'P 1'
#
loop_
_entity.id
_entity.type
_entity.pdbx_description
1 polymer ?
#
loop_
_entity_poly.entity_id
_entity_poly.type
_entity_poly.pdbx_seq_one_letter_code
_entity_poly.pdbx_strand_id
1 'polypeptide(L)'
;MLALGFAMSQMLSDYMVPADLIPIYKAAAEKYGVDWEVLAAIHYEETRFSRGNAPTSSKGARGPMQFMPATWKAYGVDGDGDGVADIENLHDAIFSAAHYLSKSGYRQDRQKAVYAYNHSNAYVQRVLSRAEMYARIGSLVFNPDAKGNFPLPAGTFRISSPYGYRIHPISGVRKFHAGVDLAAPIGTPVYTPFDGVVTYAGWMNGYGNTVMVTHGEIMTLYAHLDKYVVKVGQKVKAGELIAYVGNTGNSTGPHLHWGAYRGAHASHLSFDPLMLVAGS
;
A
#
# COMPACT_ATOMS: atom_id res chain seq x y z
N MET A 1 -18.82 -12.92 16.82
CA MET A 1 -18.55 -12.10 15.61
C MET A 1 -17.29 -11.20 15.73
N LEU A 2 -16.47 -11.33 16.78
CA LEU A 2 -15.25 -10.53 16.99
C LEU A 2 -13.98 -11.11 16.31
N ALA A 3 -13.98 -12.40 15.94
CA ALA A 3 -12.80 -13.06 15.39
C ALA A 3 -12.51 -12.76 13.89
N LEU A 4 -13.55 -12.48 13.09
CA LEU A 4 -13.41 -12.21 11.65
C LEU A 4 -12.83 -10.82 11.33
N GLY A 5 -13.08 -9.83 12.19
CA GLY A 5 -12.49 -8.49 12.04
C GLY A 5 -11.01 -8.43 12.39
N PHE A 6 -10.56 -9.26 13.34
CA PHE A 6 -9.16 -9.32 13.78
C PHE A 6 -8.29 -10.08 12.77
N ALA A 7 -8.76 -11.22 12.25
CA ALA A 7 -8.08 -11.97 11.19
C ALA A 7 -7.93 -11.16 9.88
N MET A 8 -8.87 -10.26 9.60
CA MET A 8 -8.86 -9.40 8.41
C MET A 8 -7.93 -8.19 8.56
N SER A 9 -7.83 -7.61 9.77
CA SER A 9 -6.79 -6.62 10.10
C SER A 9 -5.38 -7.21 10.00
N GLN A 10 -5.21 -8.48 10.38
CA GLN A 10 -3.95 -9.21 10.33
C GLN A 10 -3.57 -9.60 8.89
N MET A 11 -4.55 -10.01 8.07
CA MET A 11 -4.36 -10.14 6.62
C MET A 11 -4.01 -8.81 5.93
N LEU A 12 -4.50 -7.67 6.42
CA LEU A 12 -4.18 -6.35 5.85
C LEU A 12 -2.77 -5.87 6.23
N SER A 13 -2.30 -6.15 7.45
CA SER A 13 -0.88 -5.95 7.83
C SER A 13 0.07 -6.87 7.07
N ASP A 14 -0.42 -8.03 6.62
CA ASP A 14 0.41 -9.00 5.91
C ASP A 14 0.82 -8.56 4.48
N TYR A 15 0.19 -7.52 3.91
CA TYR A 15 0.50 -7.05 2.55
C TYR A 15 1.07 -5.64 2.48
N MET A 16 1.10 -4.89 3.58
CA MET A 16 1.68 -3.55 3.62
C MET A 16 2.90 -3.54 4.52
N VAL A 17 3.95 -2.82 4.10
CA VAL A 17 5.09 -2.56 4.98
C VAL A 17 4.60 -1.65 6.12
N PRO A 18 4.78 -2.01 7.39
CA PRO A 18 4.43 -1.13 8.51
C PRO A 18 5.14 0.22 8.37
N ALA A 19 4.37 1.31 8.37
CA ALA A 19 4.86 2.64 8.02
C ALA A 19 6.01 3.11 8.93
N ASP A 20 5.98 2.70 10.19
CA ASP A 20 7.01 3.00 11.19
C ASP A 20 8.34 2.27 10.95
N LEU A 21 8.35 1.18 10.17
CA LEU A 21 9.58 0.47 9.79
C LEU A 21 10.25 1.05 8.54
N ILE A 22 9.50 1.78 7.71
CA ILE A 22 10.01 2.34 6.44
C ILE A 22 11.26 3.20 6.66
N PRO A 23 11.31 4.13 7.63
CA PRO A 23 12.52 4.92 7.87
C PRO A 23 13.75 4.07 8.19
N ILE A 24 13.58 2.98 8.95
CA ILE A 24 14.66 2.07 9.35
C ILE A 24 15.20 1.33 8.12
N TYR A 25 14.30 0.78 7.28
CA TYR A 25 14.72 0.12 6.04
C TYR A 25 15.44 1.08 5.10
N LYS A 26 14.94 2.32 4.94
CA LYS A 26 15.56 3.33 4.09
C LYS A 26 16.96 3.71 4.58
N ALA A 27 17.14 3.91 5.88
CA ALA A 27 18.44 4.22 6.46
C ALA A 27 19.46 3.07 6.27
N ALA A 28 19.04 1.82 6.51
CA ALA A 28 19.89 0.66 6.26
C ALA A 28 20.24 0.49 4.77
N ALA A 29 19.24 0.67 3.90
CA ALA A 29 19.38 0.60 2.45
C ALA A 29 20.36 1.64 1.90
N GLU A 30 20.24 2.88 2.37
CA GLU A 30 21.15 3.97 2.03
C GLU A 30 22.58 3.66 2.46
N LYS A 31 22.77 3.23 3.71
CA LYS A 31 24.10 2.93 4.28
C LYS A 31 24.84 1.81 3.53
N TYR A 32 24.13 0.77 3.12
CA TYR A 32 24.75 -0.42 2.53
C TYR A 32 24.53 -0.57 1.02
N GLY A 33 23.83 0.37 0.39
CA GLY A 33 23.57 0.36 -1.04
C GLY A 33 22.70 -0.82 -1.48
N VAL A 34 21.60 -1.08 -0.78
CA VAL A 34 20.57 -2.07 -1.17
C VAL A 34 19.21 -1.39 -1.37
N ASP A 35 18.19 -2.11 -1.83
CA ASP A 35 16.84 -1.55 -1.95
C ASP A 35 16.06 -1.79 -0.64
N TRP A 36 15.42 -0.75 -0.10
CA TRP A 36 14.69 -0.84 1.17
C TRP A 36 13.49 -1.79 1.07
N GLU A 37 12.90 -1.92 -0.12
CA GLU A 37 11.82 -2.85 -0.43
C GLU A 37 12.26 -4.31 -0.31
N VAL A 38 13.53 -4.63 -0.61
CA VAL A 38 14.06 -5.98 -0.41
C VAL A 38 14.23 -6.29 1.07
N LEU A 39 14.68 -5.33 1.87
CA LEU A 39 14.79 -5.51 3.32
C LEU A 39 13.42 -5.76 3.94
N ALA A 40 12.41 -4.99 3.54
CA ALA A 40 11.03 -5.19 3.97
C ALA A 40 10.49 -6.56 3.51
N ALA A 41 10.77 -6.98 2.28
CA ALA A 41 10.33 -8.27 1.76
C ALA A 41 10.99 -9.46 2.50
N ILE A 42 12.29 -9.38 2.80
CA ILE A 42 12.99 -10.37 3.64
C ILE A 42 12.36 -10.41 5.02
N HIS A 43 12.20 -9.26 5.69
CA HIS A 43 11.62 -9.21 7.03
C HIS A 43 10.20 -9.83 7.07
N TYR A 44 9.40 -9.56 6.04
CA TYR A 44 8.12 -10.20 5.89
C TYR A 44 8.25 -11.73 5.74
N GLU A 45 9.06 -12.20 4.80
CA GLU A 45 9.21 -13.62 4.49
C GLU A 45 9.73 -14.42 5.70
N GLU A 46 10.64 -13.83 6.48
CA GLU A 46 11.23 -14.45 7.67
C GLU A 46 10.27 -14.51 8.85
N THR A 47 9.64 -13.39 9.22
CA THR A 47 8.91 -13.31 10.50
C THR A 47 7.62 -12.53 10.45
N ARG A 48 7.17 -12.10 9.26
CA ARG A 48 5.99 -11.24 9.09
C ARG A 48 6.10 -9.94 9.89
N PHE A 49 7.28 -9.30 9.82
CA PHE A 49 7.60 -8.04 10.49
C PHE A 49 7.64 -8.10 12.03
N SER A 50 8.14 -9.20 12.59
CA SER A 50 8.33 -9.30 14.05
C SER A 50 9.19 -8.15 14.59
N ARG A 51 8.89 -7.66 15.80
CA ARG A 51 9.64 -6.55 16.43
C ARG A 51 10.72 -7.02 17.41
N GLY A 52 10.92 -8.34 17.50
CA GLY A 52 11.81 -8.99 18.46
C GLY A 52 11.16 -10.28 18.99
N ASN A 53 11.93 -11.13 19.68
CA ASN A 53 11.47 -12.42 20.20
C ASN A 53 10.86 -13.33 19.12
N ALA A 54 11.35 -13.23 17.89
CA ALA A 54 10.93 -14.14 16.83
C ALA A 54 11.31 -15.57 17.21
N PRO A 55 10.45 -16.58 16.96
CA PRO A 55 10.77 -17.94 17.31
C PRO A 55 12.05 -18.38 16.61
N THR A 56 12.89 -19.13 17.33
CA THR A 56 14.07 -19.74 16.72
C THR A 56 13.59 -20.82 15.74
N SER A 57 14.06 -20.78 14.49
CA SER A 57 13.68 -21.77 13.50
C SER A 57 14.22 -23.17 13.87
N SER A 58 13.68 -24.22 13.26
CA SER A 58 14.19 -25.59 13.43
C SER A 58 15.66 -25.76 13.01
N LYS A 59 16.22 -24.81 12.26
CA LYS A 59 17.63 -24.76 11.86
C LYS A 59 18.48 -23.88 12.78
N GLY A 60 17.89 -23.24 13.79
CA GLY A 60 18.60 -22.36 14.73
C GLY A 60 18.69 -20.90 14.29
N ALA A 61 17.92 -20.47 13.29
CA ALA A 61 17.86 -19.07 12.88
C ALA A 61 17.12 -18.21 13.92
N ARG A 62 17.59 -17.00 14.20
CA ARG A 62 17.14 -16.16 15.32
C ARG A 62 16.85 -14.71 14.91
N GLY A 63 16.07 -14.02 15.74
CA GLY A 63 15.76 -12.60 15.57
C GLY A 63 14.77 -12.28 14.45
N PRO A 64 14.40 -10.99 14.31
CA PRO A 64 13.42 -10.52 13.32
C PRO A 64 13.74 -10.88 11.87
N MET A 65 15.04 -10.96 11.55
CA MET A 65 15.55 -11.25 10.20
C MET A 65 16.08 -12.70 10.06
N GLN A 66 15.85 -13.57 11.05
CA GLN A 66 16.17 -15.00 11.04
C GLN A 66 17.61 -15.31 10.61
N PHE A 67 18.58 -14.74 11.31
CA PHE A 67 19.99 -15.05 11.06
C PHE A 67 20.40 -16.37 11.69
N MET A 68 21.19 -17.16 10.95
CA MET A 68 21.98 -18.24 11.56
C MET A 68 23.05 -17.64 12.48
N PRO A 69 23.39 -18.26 13.64
CA PRO A 69 24.38 -17.71 14.57
C PRO A 69 25.74 -17.42 13.94
N ALA A 70 26.19 -18.28 13.02
CA ALA A 70 27.45 -18.07 12.29
C ALA A 70 27.39 -16.85 11.37
N THR A 71 26.27 -16.64 10.68
CA THR A 71 26.04 -15.46 9.83
C THR A 71 25.98 -14.19 10.68
N TRP A 72 25.26 -14.20 11.81
CA TRP A 72 25.23 -13.07 12.74
C TRP A 72 26.63 -12.72 13.25
N LYS A 73 27.43 -13.72 13.64
CA LYS A 73 28.81 -13.50 14.08
C LYS A 73 29.68 -12.82 13.02
N ALA A 74 29.43 -13.07 11.74
CA ALA A 74 30.22 -12.53 10.64
C ALA A 74 29.71 -11.17 10.14
N TYR A 75 28.41 -10.90 10.22
CA TYR A 75 27.77 -9.76 9.55
C TYR A 75 26.90 -8.88 10.45
N GLY A 76 26.69 -9.28 11.70
CA GLY A 76 25.94 -8.51 12.70
C GLY A 76 26.58 -7.14 12.92
N VAL A 77 25.74 -6.10 12.96
CA VAL A 77 26.15 -4.71 13.19
C VAL A 77 25.21 -4.06 14.19
N ASP A 78 25.79 -3.17 15.00
CA ASP A 78 25.05 -2.21 15.83
C ASP A 78 24.42 -1.15 14.90
N GLY A 79 23.12 -1.27 14.72
CA GLY A 79 22.31 -0.52 13.77
C GLY A 79 21.71 0.74 14.37
N ASP A 80 21.43 0.75 15.67
CA ASP A 80 20.91 1.93 16.39
C ASP A 80 21.99 2.76 17.12
N GLY A 81 23.22 2.23 17.22
CA GLY A 81 24.38 2.93 17.76
C GLY A 81 24.47 2.89 19.29
N ASP A 82 23.82 1.93 19.94
CA ASP A 82 23.83 1.81 21.41
C ASP A 82 25.12 1.16 21.97
N GLY A 83 25.99 0.68 21.08
CA GLY A 83 27.26 0.03 21.40
C GLY A 83 27.20 -1.51 21.41
N VAL A 84 26.04 -2.11 21.12
CA VAL A 84 25.81 -3.55 21.14
C VAL A 84 25.14 -4.01 19.86
N ALA A 85 25.65 -5.06 19.22
CA ALA A 85 24.97 -5.73 18.11
C ALA A 85 24.08 -6.88 18.64
N ASP A 86 22.81 -6.60 18.89
CA ASP A 86 21.81 -7.55 19.39
C ASP A 86 20.92 -8.10 18.26
N ILE A 87 20.93 -9.43 18.11
CA ILE A 87 20.13 -10.14 17.10
C ILE A 87 18.61 -9.98 17.30
N GLU A 88 18.17 -9.72 18.52
CA GLU A 88 16.75 -9.49 18.84
C GLU A 88 16.35 -8.02 18.69
N ASN A 89 17.32 -7.09 18.62
CA ASN A 89 17.06 -5.69 18.33
C ASN A 89 16.69 -5.53 16.85
N LEU A 90 15.58 -4.84 16.62
CA LEU A 90 15.01 -4.66 15.29
C LEU A 90 15.91 -3.84 14.36
N HIS A 91 16.53 -2.76 14.87
CA HIS A 91 17.41 -1.90 14.08
C HIS A 91 18.67 -2.68 13.67
N ASP A 92 19.31 -3.35 14.62
CA ASP A 92 20.50 -4.17 14.37
C ASP A 92 20.21 -5.28 13.36
N ALA A 93 19.11 -5.99 13.52
CA ALA A 93 18.72 -7.05 12.61
C ALA A 93 18.52 -6.53 11.17
N ILE A 94 17.81 -5.41 10.99
CA ILE A 94 17.57 -4.81 9.66
C ILE A 94 18.87 -4.31 9.04
N PHE A 95 19.71 -3.60 9.81
CA PHE A 95 21.00 -3.09 9.33
C PHE A 95 21.97 -4.24 9.00
N SER A 96 21.96 -5.32 9.77
CA SER A 96 22.75 -6.51 9.52
C SER A 96 22.31 -7.23 8.25
N ALA A 97 21.02 -7.24 7.92
CA ALA A 97 20.53 -7.82 6.68
C ALA A 97 20.98 -7.01 5.46
N ALA A 98 20.91 -5.69 5.55
CA ALA A 98 21.43 -4.79 4.52
C ALA A 98 22.95 -4.96 4.35
N HIS A 99 23.70 -5.05 5.45
CA HIS A 99 25.13 -5.30 5.44
C HIS A 99 25.46 -6.64 4.75
N TYR A 100 24.76 -7.71 5.12
CA TYR A 100 25.01 -9.05 4.56
C TYR A 100 24.70 -9.12 3.06
N LEU A 101 23.58 -8.54 2.62
CA LEU A 101 23.25 -8.46 1.19
C LEU A 101 24.31 -7.67 0.41
N SER A 102 24.75 -6.53 0.95
CA SER A 102 25.79 -5.71 0.35
C SER A 102 27.10 -6.50 0.19
N LYS A 103 27.55 -7.19 1.25
CA LYS A 103 28.72 -8.08 1.20
C LYS A 103 28.56 -9.27 0.25
N SER A 104 27.33 -9.71 0.02
CA SER A 104 26.99 -10.78 -0.93
C SER A 104 26.96 -10.30 -2.40
N GLY A 105 27.29 -9.03 -2.67
CA GLY A 105 27.37 -8.48 -4.02
C GLY A 105 26.02 -8.01 -4.59
N TYR A 106 25.14 -7.49 -3.74
CA TYR A 106 23.78 -7.07 -4.15
C TYR A 106 23.74 -6.14 -5.37
N ARG A 107 24.65 -5.17 -5.45
CA ARG A 107 24.71 -4.21 -6.56
C ARG A 107 25.16 -4.85 -7.88
N GLN A 108 25.92 -5.93 -7.80
CA GLN A 108 26.40 -6.67 -8.97
C GLN A 108 25.35 -7.70 -9.42
N ASP A 109 24.77 -8.42 -8.47
CA ASP A 109 23.76 -9.44 -8.74
C ASP A 109 22.79 -9.56 -7.55
N ARG A 110 21.66 -8.86 -7.70
CA ARG A 110 20.57 -8.83 -6.72
C ARG A 110 20.00 -10.22 -6.43
N GLN A 111 19.83 -11.05 -7.44
CA GLN A 111 19.27 -12.39 -7.27
C GLN A 111 20.23 -13.29 -6.50
N LYS A 112 21.52 -13.25 -6.84
CA LYS A 112 22.55 -14.01 -6.16
C LYS A 112 22.74 -13.58 -4.71
N ALA A 113 22.67 -12.28 -4.41
CA ALA A 113 22.76 -11.80 -3.04
C ALA A 113 21.58 -12.26 -2.17
N VAL A 114 20.35 -12.19 -2.70
CA VAL A 114 19.16 -12.74 -2.01
C VAL A 114 19.24 -14.27 -1.90
N TYR A 115 19.82 -14.95 -2.89
CA TYR A 115 20.08 -16.39 -2.80
C TYR A 115 21.10 -16.72 -1.71
N ALA A 116 22.17 -15.93 -1.54
CA ALA A 116 23.14 -16.11 -0.45
C ALA A 116 22.49 -15.94 0.93
N TYR A 117 21.35 -15.24 1.01
CA TYR A 117 20.61 -15.06 2.26
C TYR A 117 19.98 -16.37 2.78
N ASN A 118 19.30 -17.12 1.91
CA ASN A 118 18.47 -18.27 2.32
C ASN A 118 18.80 -19.59 1.59
N HIS A 119 19.57 -19.54 0.50
CA HIS A 119 19.94 -20.64 -0.38
C HIS A 119 18.76 -21.35 -1.07
N SER A 120 17.67 -20.62 -1.34
CA SER A 120 16.47 -21.14 -2.01
C SER A 120 16.02 -20.24 -3.16
N ASN A 121 15.94 -20.79 -4.37
CA ASN A 121 15.40 -20.07 -5.53
C ASN A 121 13.94 -19.67 -5.32
N ALA A 122 13.14 -20.50 -4.66
CA ALA A 122 11.76 -20.17 -4.33
C ALA A 122 11.69 -18.98 -3.37
N TYR A 123 12.63 -18.89 -2.42
CA TYR A 123 12.74 -17.73 -1.52
C TYR A 123 13.10 -16.46 -2.29
N VAL A 124 14.09 -16.54 -3.19
CA VAL A 124 14.48 -15.42 -4.07
C VAL A 124 13.28 -14.89 -4.84
N GLN A 125 12.51 -15.77 -5.47
CA GLN A 125 11.33 -15.37 -6.23
C GLN A 125 10.28 -14.68 -5.34
N ARG A 126 10.00 -15.20 -4.14
CA ARG A 126 9.05 -14.57 -3.21
C ARG A 126 9.52 -13.20 -2.73
N VAL A 127 10.79 -13.07 -2.33
CA VAL A 127 11.36 -11.81 -1.88
C VAL A 127 11.35 -10.76 -2.99
N LEU A 128 11.84 -11.10 -4.19
CA LEU A 128 11.97 -10.13 -5.27
C LEU A 128 10.62 -9.70 -5.84
N SER A 129 9.67 -10.62 -6.01
CA SER A 129 8.30 -10.28 -6.44
C SER A 129 7.58 -9.40 -5.41
N ARG A 130 7.76 -9.68 -4.10
CA ARG A 130 7.22 -8.85 -3.02
C ARG A 130 7.88 -7.48 -2.95
N ALA A 131 9.20 -7.41 -3.14
CA ALA A 131 9.92 -6.15 -3.19
C ALA A 131 9.48 -5.29 -4.40
N GLU A 132 9.26 -5.91 -5.57
CA GLU A 132 8.66 -5.23 -6.73
C GLU A 132 7.25 -4.74 -6.43
N MET A 133 6.42 -5.53 -5.74
CA MET A 133 5.10 -5.11 -5.27
C MET A 133 5.21 -3.90 -4.32
N TYR A 134 6.13 -3.91 -3.36
CA TYR A 134 6.36 -2.77 -2.46
C TYR A 134 6.86 -1.53 -3.20
N ALA A 135 7.74 -1.68 -4.18
CA ALA A 135 8.21 -0.57 -5.00
C ALA A 135 7.07 0.01 -5.86
N ARG A 136 6.23 -0.86 -6.44
CA ARG A 136 5.06 -0.46 -7.22
C ARG A 136 4.01 0.25 -6.36
N ILE A 137 3.63 -0.32 -5.22
CA ILE A 137 2.69 0.32 -4.28
C ILE A 137 3.29 1.62 -3.74
N GLY A 138 4.57 1.63 -3.37
CA GLY A 138 5.29 2.83 -2.93
C GLY A 138 5.28 3.94 -3.98
N SER A 139 5.52 3.61 -5.25
CA SER A 139 5.46 4.57 -6.37
C SER A 139 4.05 5.07 -6.70
N LEU A 140 3.01 4.28 -6.39
CA LEU A 140 1.62 4.68 -6.54
C LEU A 140 1.11 5.48 -5.33
N VAL A 141 1.68 5.29 -4.14
CA VAL A 141 1.32 5.97 -2.88
C VAL A 141 2.16 7.24 -2.66
N PHE A 142 3.37 7.32 -3.22
CA PHE A 142 4.27 8.47 -3.13
C PHE A 142 4.81 8.87 -4.51
N ASN A 143 4.26 9.95 -5.07
CA ASN A 143 4.89 10.73 -6.12
C ASN A 143 5.03 12.19 -5.63
N PRO A 144 6.21 12.61 -5.13
CA PRO A 144 6.41 13.96 -4.60
C PRO A 144 6.37 15.06 -5.69
N ASP A 145 6.44 14.69 -6.97
CA ASP A 145 6.33 15.62 -8.10
C ASP A 145 4.89 15.78 -8.61
N ALA A 146 3.95 14.96 -8.11
CA ALA A 146 2.57 14.99 -8.56
C ALA A 146 1.77 16.09 -7.86
N LYS A 147 1.98 17.32 -8.31
CA LYS A 147 1.06 18.43 -8.03
C LYS A 147 -0.34 18.07 -8.55
N GLY A 148 -1.31 17.86 -7.66
CA GLY A 148 -2.73 17.76 -8.04
C GLY A 148 -3.40 16.38 -7.95
N ASN A 149 -2.89 15.45 -7.13
CA ASN A 149 -3.42 14.07 -7.09
C ASN A 149 -4.74 13.88 -6.32
N PHE A 150 -5.42 14.92 -5.84
CA PHE A 150 -6.72 14.74 -5.21
C PHE A 150 -7.83 14.71 -6.27
N PRO A 151 -8.85 13.85 -6.16
CA PRO A 151 -9.89 13.75 -7.20
C PRO A 151 -10.78 14.99 -7.31
N LEU A 152 -10.71 15.92 -6.35
CA LEU A 152 -11.42 17.20 -6.37
C LEU A 152 -10.44 18.36 -6.11
N PRO A 153 -10.68 19.55 -6.65
CA PRO A 153 -9.87 20.73 -6.34
C PRO A 153 -9.83 21.06 -4.85
N ALA A 154 -8.69 21.57 -4.36
CA ALA A 154 -8.58 22.03 -2.99
C ALA A 154 -9.61 23.13 -2.69
N GLY A 155 -10.25 23.06 -1.52
CA GLY A 155 -11.24 24.05 -1.07
C GLY A 155 -12.64 23.88 -1.65
N THR A 156 -12.89 22.93 -2.57
CA THR A 156 -14.23 22.69 -3.13
C THR A 156 -15.00 21.57 -2.43
N PHE A 157 -14.40 20.91 -1.43
CA PHE A 157 -14.99 19.75 -0.78
C PHE A 157 -14.71 19.72 0.72
N ARG A 158 -15.49 18.88 1.42
CA ARG A 158 -15.21 18.38 2.77
C ARG A 158 -15.48 16.89 2.82
N ILE A 159 -14.77 16.16 3.66
CA ILE A 159 -15.09 14.74 3.92
C ILE A 159 -16.43 14.69 4.67
N SER A 160 -17.46 14.11 4.05
CA SER A 160 -18.78 13.91 4.67
C SER A 160 -18.91 12.55 5.34
N SER A 161 -18.24 11.52 4.80
CA SER A 161 -18.24 10.17 5.36
C SER A 161 -16.90 9.47 5.07
N PRO A 162 -16.17 9.03 6.11
CA PRO A 162 -14.91 8.34 5.93
C PRO A 162 -15.11 6.90 5.43
N TYR A 163 -14.01 6.27 5.02
CA TYR A 163 -13.93 4.84 4.74
C TYR A 163 -14.14 4.00 6.01
N GLY A 164 -14.69 2.80 5.85
CA GLY A 164 -14.83 1.81 6.93
C GLY A 164 -16.25 1.64 7.48
N TYR A 165 -16.37 0.95 8.62
CA TYR A 165 -17.68 0.68 9.22
C TYR A 165 -18.29 1.94 9.86
N ARG A 166 -19.48 2.31 9.41
CA ARG A 166 -20.27 3.41 9.97
C ARG A 166 -21.68 2.99 10.30
N ILE A 167 -22.34 3.71 11.20
CA ILE A 167 -23.80 3.60 11.36
C ILE A 167 -24.42 4.32 10.15
N HIS A 168 -25.26 3.61 9.39
CA HIS A 168 -25.90 4.17 8.22
C HIS A 168 -26.91 5.26 8.65
N PRO A 169 -26.79 6.49 8.15
CA PRO A 169 -27.51 7.65 8.69
C PRO A 169 -29.03 7.58 8.50
N ILE A 170 -29.51 6.72 7.59
CA ILE A 170 -30.94 6.56 7.30
C ILE A 170 -31.53 5.33 7.98
N SER A 171 -30.76 4.25 8.10
CA SER A 171 -31.30 2.95 8.55
C SER A 171 -30.85 2.53 9.95
N GLY A 172 -29.91 3.24 10.57
CA GLY A 172 -29.37 2.92 11.90
C GLY A 172 -28.52 1.65 11.95
N VAL A 173 -28.37 0.94 10.82
CA VAL A 173 -27.59 -0.31 10.74
C VAL A 173 -26.12 0.00 10.50
N ARG A 174 -25.22 -0.73 11.16
CA ARG A 174 -23.78 -0.67 10.89
C ARG A 174 -23.50 -1.20 9.47
N LYS A 175 -23.13 -0.31 8.55
CA LYS A 175 -22.83 -0.63 7.16
C LYS A 175 -21.38 -0.26 6.85
N PHE A 176 -20.70 -1.13 6.10
CA PHE A 176 -19.36 -0.87 5.63
C PHE A 176 -19.38 0.10 4.45
N HIS A 177 -18.51 1.10 4.49
CA HIS A 177 -18.34 2.11 3.45
C HIS A 177 -17.05 1.88 2.68
N ALA A 178 -17.17 1.35 1.45
CA ALA A 178 -16.05 0.94 0.60
C ALA A 178 -15.42 2.10 -0.20
N GLY A 179 -15.40 3.30 0.40
CA GLY A 179 -14.87 4.53 -0.18
C GLY A 179 -14.96 5.69 0.81
N VAL A 180 -14.60 6.89 0.36
CA VAL A 180 -14.78 8.15 1.07
C VAL A 180 -15.81 9.00 0.34
N ASP A 181 -16.72 9.62 1.08
CA ASP A 181 -17.67 10.58 0.51
C ASP A 181 -17.11 11.99 0.70
N LEU A 182 -16.98 12.70 -0.41
CA LEU A 182 -16.49 14.08 -0.48
C LEU A 182 -17.65 14.98 -0.88
N ALA A 183 -18.26 15.65 0.10
CA ALA A 183 -19.36 16.57 -0.17
C ALA A 183 -18.84 17.79 -0.94
N ALA A 184 -19.40 18.02 -2.12
CA ALA A 184 -19.05 19.10 -3.03
C ALA A 184 -20.29 19.45 -3.89
N PRO A 185 -20.41 20.71 -4.39
CA PRO A 185 -21.52 21.09 -5.26
C PRO A 185 -21.60 20.24 -6.54
N ILE A 186 -22.82 20.04 -7.05
CA ILE A 186 -23.05 19.46 -8.38
C ILE A 186 -22.27 20.28 -9.42
N GLY A 187 -21.59 19.61 -10.35
CA GLY A 187 -20.77 20.26 -11.37
C GLY A 187 -19.32 20.55 -10.94
N THR A 188 -18.92 20.22 -9.71
CA THR A 188 -17.50 20.28 -9.32
C THR A 188 -16.69 19.30 -10.19
N PRO A 189 -15.56 19.70 -10.81
CA PRO A 189 -14.78 18.81 -11.67
C PRO A 189 -14.13 17.68 -10.88
N VAL A 190 -14.10 16.49 -11.47
CA VAL A 190 -13.50 15.26 -10.91
C VAL A 190 -12.33 14.81 -11.76
N TYR A 191 -11.19 14.57 -11.13
CA TYR A 191 -9.93 14.19 -11.77
C TYR A 191 -9.48 12.79 -11.35
N THR A 192 -8.70 12.13 -12.21
CA THR A 192 -8.01 10.89 -11.84
C THR A 192 -6.66 11.19 -11.16
N PRO A 193 -6.33 10.56 -10.02
CA PRO A 193 -5.09 10.82 -9.28
C PRO A 193 -3.85 10.24 -9.96
N PHE A 194 -4.04 9.24 -10.84
CA PHE A 194 -2.95 8.55 -11.52
C PHE A 194 -3.27 8.30 -12.99
N ASP A 195 -2.21 8.09 -13.77
CA ASP A 195 -2.28 7.52 -15.11
C ASP A 195 -3.04 6.18 -15.10
N GLY A 196 -3.85 5.92 -16.12
CA GLY A 196 -4.63 4.68 -16.15
C GLY A 196 -5.43 4.46 -17.42
N VAL A 197 -6.30 3.46 -17.37
CA VAL A 197 -7.25 3.12 -18.43
C VAL A 197 -8.65 3.05 -17.82
N VAL A 198 -9.61 3.72 -18.44
CA VAL A 198 -11.01 3.66 -18.02
C VAL A 198 -11.55 2.25 -18.26
N THR A 199 -11.94 1.54 -17.19
CA THR A 199 -12.50 0.19 -17.26
C THR A 199 -14.02 0.18 -17.21
N TYR A 200 -14.63 1.25 -16.70
CA TYR A 200 -16.09 1.42 -16.66
C TYR A 200 -16.47 2.89 -16.78
N ALA A 201 -17.52 3.19 -17.54
CA ALA A 201 -18.14 4.50 -17.63
C ALA A 201 -19.62 4.33 -17.97
N GLY A 202 -20.50 4.46 -16.98
CA GLY A 202 -21.92 4.15 -17.16
C GLY A 202 -22.74 4.19 -15.88
N TRP A 203 -23.99 3.74 -15.96
CA TRP A 203 -24.90 3.65 -14.82
C TRP A 203 -24.72 2.35 -14.05
N MET A 204 -24.37 2.44 -12.77
CA MET A 204 -24.24 1.31 -11.85
C MET A 204 -25.30 1.37 -10.76
N ASN A 205 -26.00 0.26 -10.53
CA ASN A 205 -27.07 0.21 -9.53
C ASN A 205 -26.55 0.62 -8.14
N GLY A 206 -27.26 1.54 -7.47
CA GLY A 206 -26.85 2.14 -6.19
C GLY A 206 -25.81 3.26 -6.29
N TYR A 207 -24.86 3.19 -7.21
CA TYR A 207 -23.81 4.22 -7.39
C TYR A 207 -24.20 5.34 -8.38
N GLY A 208 -25.19 5.11 -9.26
CA GLY A 208 -25.57 6.07 -10.30
C GLY A 208 -24.53 6.14 -11.42
N ASN A 209 -24.33 7.34 -11.99
CA ASN A 209 -23.28 7.54 -12.99
C ASN A 209 -21.92 7.30 -12.33
N THR A 210 -21.17 6.37 -12.90
CA THR A 210 -19.94 5.84 -12.30
C THR A 210 -18.85 5.75 -13.36
N VAL A 211 -17.64 6.16 -12.98
CA VAL A 211 -16.41 5.91 -13.73
C VAL A 211 -15.50 5.02 -12.88
N MET A 212 -14.82 4.06 -13.51
CA MET A 212 -13.73 3.32 -12.90
C MET A 212 -12.48 3.41 -13.78
N VAL A 213 -11.34 3.61 -13.15
CA VAL A 213 -10.04 3.68 -13.82
C VAL A 213 -9.11 2.65 -13.20
N THR A 214 -8.53 1.77 -14.01
CA THR A 214 -7.42 0.91 -13.57
C THR A 214 -6.09 1.62 -13.76
N HIS A 215 -5.22 1.46 -12.77
CA HIS A 215 -3.85 1.95 -12.71
C HIS A 215 -2.85 0.77 -12.67
N GLY A 216 -3.26 -0.39 -13.19
CA GLY A 216 -2.57 -1.67 -13.00
C GLY A 216 -3.25 -2.49 -11.90
N GLU A 217 -2.56 -2.72 -10.79
CA GLU A 217 -3.10 -3.52 -9.68
C GLU A 217 -4.08 -2.74 -8.78
N ILE A 218 -4.25 -1.44 -9.01
CA ILE A 218 -5.19 -0.59 -8.29
C ILE A 218 -6.27 -0.11 -9.25
N MET A 219 -7.50 -0.01 -8.76
CA MET A 219 -8.61 0.61 -9.46
C MET A 219 -9.22 1.69 -8.56
N THR A 220 -9.52 2.84 -9.15
CA THR A 220 -10.27 3.93 -8.50
C THR A 220 -11.68 4.02 -9.09
N LEU A 221 -12.66 4.28 -8.22
CA LEU A 221 -14.08 4.38 -8.54
C LEU A 221 -14.58 5.77 -8.19
N TYR A 222 -15.36 6.37 -9.08
CA TYR A 222 -15.95 7.70 -8.93
C TYR A 222 -17.44 7.56 -9.17
N ALA A 223 -18.25 7.76 -8.15
CA ALA A 223 -19.70 7.54 -8.21
C ALA A 223 -20.53 8.76 -7.79
N HIS A 224 -21.84 8.63 -7.95
CA HIS A 224 -22.83 9.68 -7.78
C HIS A 224 -22.62 10.87 -8.72
N LEU A 225 -21.97 10.63 -9.87
CA LEU A 225 -21.60 11.68 -10.82
C LEU A 225 -22.83 12.33 -11.47
N ASP A 226 -22.70 13.58 -11.88
CA ASP A 226 -23.70 14.23 -12.72
C ASP A 226 -23.54 13.74 -14.16
N LYS A 227 -22.32 13.87 -14.67
CA LYS A 227 -21.89 13.37 -15.98
C LYS A 227 -20.41 12.99 -15.97
N TYR A 228 -20.02 12.14 -16.92
CA TYR A 228 -18.63 11.78 -17.19
C TYR A 228 -18.24 12.18 -18.61
N VAL A 229 -16.96 12.48 -18.83
CA VAL A 229 -16.41 12.95 -20.13
C VAL A 229 -15.43 11.97 -20.75
N VAL A 230 -15.37 10.74 -20.23
CA VAL A 230 -14.49 9.66 -20.67
C VAL A 230 -15.31 8.45 -21.14
N LYS A 231 -14.66 7.55 -21.90
CA LYS A 231 -15.24 6.29 -22.38
C LYS A 231 -14.36 5.09 -22.02
N VAL A 232 -14.99 3.91 -21.90
CA VAL A 232 -14.26 2.66 -21.65
C VAL A 232 -13.15 2.45 -22.67
N GLY A 233 -11.96 2.05 -22.19
CA GLY A 233 -10.75 1.87 -22.98
C GLY A 233 -9.91 3.14 -23.17
N GLN A 234 -10.41 4.32 -22.80
CA GLN A 234 -9.63 5.56 -22.87
C GLN A 234 -8.46 5.52 -21.88
N LYS A 235 -7.26 5.81 -22.37
CA LYS A 235 -6.09 6.09 -21.52
C LYS A 235 -6.23 7.51 -20.96
N VAL A 236 -6.02 7.66 -19.66
CA VAL A 236 -6.10 8.94 -18.96
C VAL A 236 -4.79 9.21 -18.23
N LYS A 237 -4.46 10.48 -18.03
CA LYS A 237 -3.29 10.94 -17.27
C LYS A 237 -3.66 11.42 -15.89
N ALA A 238 -2.72 11.34 -14.94
CA ALA A 238 -2.87 11.97 -13.63
C ALA A 238 -3.28 13.45 -13.79
N GLY A 239 -4.30 13.88 -13.05
CA GLY A 239 -4.88 15.23 -13.14
C GLY A 239 -5.80 15.46 -14.35
N GLU A 240 -6.09 14.43 -15.16
CA GLU A 240 -7.04 14.55 -16.27
C GLU A 240 -8.48 14.60 -15.76
N LEU A 241 -9.28 15.52 -16.31
CA LEU A 241 -10.70 15.65 -16.02
C LEU A 241 -11.45 14.42 -16.56
N ILE A 242 -12.14 13.70 -15.68
CA ILE A 242 -12.88 12.49 -16.06
C ILE A 242 -14.39 12.64 -15.90
N ALA A 243 -14.84 13.49 -14.98
CA ALA A 243 -16.26 13.63 -14.66
C ALA A 243 -16.58 14.91 -13.89
N TYR A 244 -17.84 15.03 -13.48
CA TYR A 244 -18.33 16.10 -12.61
C TYR A 244 -19.17 15.51 -11.48
N VAL A 245 -19.00 16.04 -10.27
CA VAL A 245 -19.77 15.68 -9.07
C VAL A 245 -21.26 15.85 -9.35
N GLY A 246 -22.08 14.93 -8.84
CA GLY A 246 -23.53 15.00 -8.97
C GLY A 246 -24.24 14.54 -7.71
N ASN A 247 -25.41 13.95 -7.92
CA ASN A 247 -26.27 13.40 -6.89
C ASN A 247 -27.06 12.19 -7.42
N THR A 248 -26.49 11.42 -8.35
CA THR A 248 -27.17 10.28 -8.98
C THR A 248 -27.08 9.01 -8.14
N GLY A 249 -27.94 8.02 -8.39
CA GLY A 249 -27.98 6.78 -7.61
C GLY A 249 -28.51 6.98 -6.19
N ASN A 250 -28.06 6.14 -5.26
CA ASN A 250 -28.50 6.18 -3.86
C ASN A 250 -27.68 7.21 -3.07
N SER A 251 -27.99 8.48 -3.28
CA SER A 251 -27.32 9.61 -2.64
C SER A 251 -28.33 10.49 -1.88
N THR A 252 -27.96 10.97 -0.69
CA THR A 252 -28.80 11.87 0.13
C THR A 252 -28.50 13.35 -0.11
N GLY A 253 -27.44 13.67 -0.84
CA GLY A 253 -27.05 15.04 -1.18
C GLY A 253 -25.79 15.06 -2.02
N PRO A 254 -25.45 16.20 -2.67
CA PRO A 254 -24.33 16.27 -3.60
C PRO A 254 -22.99 15.88 -2.99
N HIS A 255 -22.35 14.86 -3.56
CA HIS A 255 -21.02 14.39 -3.17
C HIS A 255 -20.39 13.51 -4.25
N LEU A 256 -19.06 13.35 -4.17
CA LEU A 256 -18.33 12.28 -4.85
C LEU A 256 -18.16 11.12 -3.87
N HIS A 257 -18.61 9.93 -4.24
CA HIS A 257 -18.12 8.70 -3.61
C HIS A 257 -16.86 8.26 -4.35
N TRP A 258 -15.72 8.32 -3.67
CA TRP A 258 -14.43 7.92 -4.20
C TRP A 258 -14.00 6.61 -3.55
N GLY A 259 -13.84 5.55 -4.34
CA GLY A 259 -13.41 4.23 -3.88
C GLY A 259 -12.03 3.88 -4.43
N ALA A 260 -11.28 3.08 -3.69
CA ALA A 260 -10.03 2.48 -4.13
C ALA A 260 -10.05 0.98 -3.87
N TYR A 261 -9.63 0.19 -4.87
CA TYR A 261 -9.72 -1.27 -4.85
C TYR A 261 -8.46 -1.90 -5.42
N ARG A 262 -8.13 -3.10 -4.96
CA ARG A 262 -7.07 -3.94 -5.56
C ARG A 262 -7.66 -4.75 -6.72
N GLY A 263 -7.21 -4.48 -7.93
CA GLY A 263 -7.60 -5.19 -9.16
C GLY A 263 -9.02 -4.90 -9.65
N ALA A 264 -10.04 -5.27 -8.88
CA ALA A 264 -11.44 -5.23 -9.30
C ALA A 264 -12.39 -4.61 -8.26
N HIS A 265 -13.55 -4.14 -8.73
CA HIS A 265 -14.60 -3.57 -7.88
C HIS A 265 -15.27 -4.65 -7.01
N ALA A 266 -14.76 -4.84 -5.80
CA ALA A 266 -15.41 -5.66 -4.78
C ALA A 266 -15.08 -5.11 -3.38
N SER A 267 -16.07 -5.06 -2.47
CA SER A 267 -15.89 -4.44 -1.15
C SER A 267 -14.74 -5.05 -0.33
N HIS A 268 -14.47 -6.36 -0.48
CA HIS A 268 -13.36 -7.04 0.21
C HIS A 268 -11.97 -6.69 -0.39
N LEU A 269 -11.94 -6.09 -1.58
CA LEU A 269 -10.73 -5.59 -2.23
C LEU A 269 -10.55 -4.08 -2.01
N SER A 270 -11.53 -3.41 -1.38
CA SER A 270 -11.46 -1.98 -1.11
C SER A 270 -10.47 -1.64 0.01
N PHE A 271 -9.90 -0.44 -0.05
CA PHE A 271 -9.08 0.15 1.00
C PHE A 271 -9.35 1.65 1.07
N ASP A 272 -8.85 2.31 2.12
CA ASP A 272 -9.03 3.75 2.29
C ASP A 272 -8.37 4.50 1.11
N PRO A 273 -9.15 5.18 0.24
CA PRO A 273 -8.61 5.87 -0.92
C PRO A 273 -7.74 7.07 -0.54
N LEU A 274 -7.87 7.63 0.67
CA LEU A 274 -6.99 8.71 1.14
C LEU A 274 -5.53 8.26 1.25
N MET A 275 -5.29 6.95 1.41
CA MET A 275 -3.94 6.37 1.39
C MET A 275 -3.23 6.52 0.04
N LEU A 276 -3.97 6.81 -1.04
CA LEU A 276 -3.39 7.05 -2.37
C LEU A 276 -2.76 8.45 -2.48
N VAL A 277 -3.15 9.38 -1.61
CA VAL A 277 -2.86 10.81 -1.77
C VAL A 277 -2.30 11.45 -0.50
N ALA A 278 -2.14 10.68 0.58
CA ALA A 278 -1.57 11.13 1.84
C ALA A 278 -0.05 11.32 1.68
N GLY A 279 0.37 12.54 1.32
CA GLY A 279 1.78 12.92 1.19
C GLY A 279 2.08 14.09 0.25
N SER A 280 1.08 14.71 -0.36
CA SER A 280 1.21 15.94 -1.16
C SER A 280 1.25 17.21 -0.34
#